data_AF-A0A699VNA8-F1
#
_entry.id   AF-A0A699VNA8-F1
#
_cell.length_a   1.000
_cell.length_b   1.000
_cell.length_c   1.000
_cell.angle_alpha   90.00
_cell.angle_beta   90.00
_cell.angle_gamma   90.00
#
_symmetry.space_group_name_H-M   'P 1'
#
loop_
_entity.id
_entity.type
_entity.pdbx_description
1 polymer ?
#
loop_
_entity_poly.entity_id
_entity_poly.type
_entity_poly.pdbx_seq_one_letter_code
_entity_poly.pdbx_strand_id
1 'polypeptide(L)'
;LDLPRQILNAQTEARKLENIKKEDVGGMLVENSRGPEKVRTEKLEPRTDGTLCLNGRSWLPCYGNLRTVIMHESHKSKYSIHPGSDKMYQDMKKLYWWPNMKADIVTYVSKCLTCAKVKAEHQKPSGLLV
;
A
#
# COMPACT_ATOMS: atom_id res chain seq x y z
N LEU A 1 3.39 -14.51 -10.44
CA LEU A 1 4.51 -13.66 -9.95
C LEU A 1 5.01 -14.26 -8.64
N ASP A 2 6.32 -14.44 -8.47
CA ASP A 2 6.89 -14.83 -7.18
C ASP A 2 6.92 -13.60 -6.27
N LEU A 3 5.77 -13.35 -5.62
CA LEU A 3 5.54 -12.15 -4.84
C LEU A 3 6.34 -12.12 -3.53
N PRO A 4 6.48 -13.22 -2.77
CA PRO A 4 7.32 -13.25 -1.57
C PRO A 4 8.76 -12.84 -1.84
N ARG A 5 9.36 -13.37 -2.91
CA ARG A 5 10.74 -13.02 -3.29
C ARG A 5 10.88 -11.55 -3.70
N GLN A 6 9.91 -11.00 -4.42
CA GLN A 6 9.91 -9.58 -4.79
C GLN A 6 9.77 -8.66 -3.58
N ILE A 7 8.92 -9.02 -2.61
CA ILE A 7 8.78 -8.30 -1.35
C ILE A 7 10.12 -8.32 -0.60
N LEU A 8 10.73 -9.48 -0.43
CA LEU A 8 12.02 -9.61 0.25
C LEU A 8 13.12 -8.76 -0.40
N ASN A 9 13.22 -8.80 -1.73
CA ASN A 9 14.19 -7.99 -2.46
C ASN A 9 13.93 -6.50 -2.26
N ALA A 10 12.68 -6.06 -2.41
CA ALA A 10 12.33 -4.66 -2.23
C ALA A 10 12.61 -4.16 -0.81
N GLN A 11 12.33 -4.99 0.21
CA GLN A 11 12.63 -4.68 1.62
C GLN A 11 14.14 -4.61 1.88
N THR A 12 14.92 -5.53 1.29
CA THR A 12 16.39 -5.53 1.40
C THR A 12 16.98 -4.23 0.83
N GLU A 13 16.52 -3.83 -0.36
CA GLU A 13 16.99 -2.61 -1.01
C GLU A 13 16.55 -1.34 -0.29
N ALA A 14 15.29 -1.28 0.17
CA ALA A 14 14.74 -0.12 0.87
C ALA A 14 15.41 0.12 2.23
N ARG A 15 16.00 -0.90 2.87
CA ARG A 15 16.71 -0.78 4.14
C ARG A 15 18.14 -0.26 4.01
N LYS A 16 18.70 -0.20 2.81
CA LYS A 16 19.99 0.48 2.60
C LYS A 16 19.78 1.97 2.91
N LEU A 17 20.66 2.56 3.71
CA LEU A 17 20.51 3.92 4.25
C LEU A 17 20.26 4.98 3.15
N GLU A 18 20.83 4.77 1.96
CA GLU A 18 20.65 5.59 0.76
C GLU A 18 19.23 5.56 0.15
N ASN A 19 18.45 4.52 0.45
CA ASN A 19 17.16 4.26 -0.19
C ASN A 19 15.94 4.47 0.73
N ILE A 20 16.14 4.75 2.02
CA ILE A 20 15.04 4.98 2.97
C ILE A 20 14.38 6.33 2.66
N LYS A 21 13.16 6.30 2.13
CA LYS A 21 12.36 7.52 1.90
C LYS A 21 11.49 7.85 3.12
N LYS A 22 11.15 9.13 3.31
CA LYS A 22 10.22 9.56 4.39
C LYS A 22 8.86 8.87 4.25
N GLU A 23 8.43 8.60 3.03
CA GLU A 23 7.17 7.88 2.74
C GLU A 23 7.19 6.40 3.15
N ASP A 24 8.37 5.80 3.35
CA ASP A 24 8.51 4.39 3.76
C ASP A 24 8.36 4.17 5.26
N VAL A 25 8.72 5.20 6.00
CA VAL A 25 8.65 5.21 7.46
C VAL A 25 7.36 5.82 7.98
N GLY A 26 6.63 6.64 7.22
CA GLY A 26 5.44 7.40 7.63
C GLY A 26 4.87 7.09 9.03
N GLY A 27 5.35 7.84 10.03
CA GLY A 27 4.98 7.68 11.45
C GLY A 27 5.94 6.88 12.33
N MET A 28 6.82 6.03 11.78
CA MET A 28 7.89 5.29 12.50
C MET A 28 9.01 6.20 13.03
N LEU A 29 9.03 7.47 12.64
CA LEU A 29 9.93 8.49 13.15
C LEU A 29 9.11 9.51 13.95
N VAL A 30 8.87 9.25 15.22
CA VAL A 30 8.59 10.33 16.17
C VAL A 30 9.87 10.59 16.94
N GLU A 31 10.44 11.77 16.69
CA GLU A 31 11.66 12.29 17.31
C GLU A 31 11.58 12.25 18.84
N ASN A 32 12.65 11.71 19.46
CA ASN A 32 13.42 12.33 20.54
C ASN A 32 14.29 11.25 21.18
N SER A 33 15.44 10.98 20.58
CA SER A 33 16.54 10.27 21.25
C SER A 33 17.83 10.75 20.61
N ARG A 34 18.68 11.41 21.40
CA ARG A 34 19.99 11.94 21.02
C ARG A 34 21.00 10.80 20.75
N GLY A 35 20.76 9.99 19.72
CA GLY A 35 21.66 8.94 19.30
C GLY A 35 21.21 8.27 17.99
N PRO A 36 22.14 7.83 17.13
CA PRO A 36 21.84 7.30 15.80
C PRO A 36 21.15 5.92 15.78
N GLU A 37 20.73 5.39 16.94
CA GLU A 37 20.36 3.98 17.08
C GLU A 37 18.90 3.70 17.49
N LYS A 38 18.03 4.72 17.67
CA LYS A 38 16.63 4.47 18.05
C LYS A 38 15.63 5.25 17.21
N VAL A 39 15.57 4.89 15.93
CA VAL A 39 14.34 4.96 15.15
C VAL A 39 13.35 4.03 15.84
N ARG A 40 12.27 4.57 16.43
CA ARG A 40 11.15 3.77 16.95
C ARG A 40 10.35 3.19 15.77
N THR A 41 11.02 2.34 15.01
CA THR A 41 10.44 1.31 14.16
C THR A 41 9.38 0.63 15.02
N GLU A 42 8.10 0.76 14.70
CA GLU A 42 7.15 -0.27 15.12
C GLU A 42 7.80 -1.58 14.69
N LYS A 43 8.13 -2.43 15.66
CA LYS A 43 9.11 -3.51 15.50
C LYS A 43 8.65 -4.40 14.35
N LEU A 44 9.27 -4.23 13.18
CA LEU A 44 8.98 -5.06 12.04
C LEU A 44 9.46 -6.46 12.39
N GLU A 45 8.53 -7.39 12.45
CA GLU A 45 8.82 -8.76 12.83
C GLU A 45 9.21 -9.55 11.56
N PRO A 46 10.37 -10.23 11.56
CA PRO A 46 10.74 -11.09 10.45
C PRO A 46 9.87 -12.35 10.41
N ARG A 47 9.52 -12.79 9.21
CA ARG A 47 8.88 -14.08 8.93
C ARG A 47 9.93 -15.16 8.63
N THR A 48 9.49 -16.41 8.55
CA THR A 48 10.31 -17.57 8.18
C THR A 48 10.94 -17.45 6.79
N ASP A 49 10.31 -16.70 5.87
CA ASP A 49 10.81 -16.40 4.53
C ASP A 49 11.74 -15.17 4.48
N GLY A 50 12.06 -14.58 5.64
CA GLY A 50 12.90 -13.39 5.76
C GLY A 50 12.17 -12.06 5.51
N THR A 51 10.89 -12.09 5.09
CA THR A 51 10.13 -10.85 4.87
C THR A 51 9.78 -10.18 6.19
N LEU A 52 9.83 -8.85 6.21
CA LEU A 52 9.46 -8.02 7.34
C LEU A 52 7.97 -7.73 7.37
N CYS A 53 7.36 -7.83 8.56
CA CYS A 53 5.94 -7.66 8.76
C CYS A 53 5.60 -6.72 9.92
N LEU A 54 4.46 -6.05 9.81
CA LEU A 54 3.84 -5.29 10.88
C LEU A 54 2.49 -5.93 11.23
N ASN A 55 2.30 -6.35 12.48
CA ASN A 55 1.04 -6.97 12.93
C ASN A 55 0.60 -8.13 12.02
N GLY A 56 1.55 -8.99 11.64
CA GLY A 56 1.30 -10.11 10.73
C GLY A 56 1.08 -9.73 9.25
N ARG A 57 1.26 -8.47 8.85
CA ARG A 57 1.07 -7.99 7.47
C ARG A 57 2.41 -7.62 6.84
N SER A 58 2.63 -8.02 5.59
CA SER A 58 3.90 -7.77 4.90
C SER A 58 4.08 -6.27 4.69
N TRP A 59 5.20 -5.73 5.16
CA TRP A 59 5.52 -4.32 4.93
C TRP A 59 5.96 -4.11 3.48
N LEU A 60 5.40 -3.11 2.80
CA LEU A 60 5.73 -2.79 1.42
C LEU A 60 6.46 -1.45 1.32
N PRO A 61 7.75 -1.43 0.97
CA PRO A 61 8.46 -0.18 0.73
C PRO A 61 8.02 0.49 -0.58
N CYS A 62 8.38 1.76 -0.74
CA CYS A 62 8.24 2.64 -1.90
C CYS A 62 9.35 2.37 -2.94
N TYR A 63 10.05 1.25 -2.77
CA TYR A 63 11.08 0.78 -3.66
C TYR A 63 10.50 -0.17 -4.72
N GLY A 64 11.03 -0.11 -5.95
CA GLY A 64 10.75 -1.11 -6.98
C GLY A 64 9.31 -1.15 -7.52
N ASN A 65 8.52 -0.07 -7.36
CA ASN A 65 7.13 0.02 -7.82
C ASN A 65 6.18 -1.08 -7.29
N LEU A 66 6.58 -1.79 -6.23
CA LEU A 66 5.88 -2.98 -5.76
C LEU A 66 4.44 -2.68 -5.31
N ARG A 67 4.22 -1.53 -4.65
CA ARG A 67 2.89 -1.04 -4.27
C ARG A 67 1.96 -0.95 -5.49
N THR A 68 2.45 -0.39 -6.60
CA THR A 68 1.71 -0.24 -7.85
C THR A 68 1.36 -1.58 -8.48
N VAL A 69 2.32 -2.52 -8.52
CA VAL A 69 2.08 -3.87 -9.06
C VAL A 69 0.99 -4.57 -8.27
N ILE A 70 1.07 -4.55 -6.95
CA ILE A 70 0.07 -5.20 -6.07
C ILE A 70 -1.30 -4.53 -6.21
N MET A 71 -1.35 -3.19 -6.30
CA MET A 71 -2.59 -2.47 -6.58
C MET A 71 -3.17 -2.85 -7.95
N HIS A 72 -2.32 -3.03 -8.96
CA HIS A 72 -2.74 -3.42 -10.29
C HIS A 72 -3.37 -4.82 -10.33
N GLU A 73 -2.69 -5.79 -9.73
CA GLU A 73 -3.18 -7.17 -9.65
C GLU A 73 -4.50 -7.24 -8.87
N SER A 74 -4.61 -6.52 -7.76
CA SER A 74 -5.82 -6.49 -6.94
C SER A 74 -7.01 -5.87 -7.69
N HIS A 75 -6.75 -4.85 -8.51
CA HIS A 75 -7.79 -4.12 -9.23
C HIS A 75 -8.20 -4.77 -10.55
N LYS A 76 -7.29 -5.49 -11.22
CA LYS A 76 -7.55 -6.17 -12.51
C LYS A 76 -7.72 -7.69 -12.40
N SER A 77 -7.74 -8.25 -11.19
CA SER A 77 -7.97 -9.68 -11.00
C SER A 77 -9.25 -10.12 -11.71
N LYS A 78 -9.20 -11.25 -12.44
CA LYS A 78 -10.34 -11.81 -13.19
C LYS A 78 -11.60 -12.01 -12.32
N TYR A 79 -11.41 -12.12 -11.01
CA TYR A 79 -12.47 -12.33 -10.02
C TYR A 79 -12.95 -11.04 -9.34
N SER A 80 -12.28 -9.92 -9.58
CA SER A 80 -12.65 -8.60 -9.06
C SER A 80 -12.99 -7.69 -10.23
N ILE A 81 -14.28 -7.60 -10.55
CA ILE A 81 -14.79 -6.63 -11.52
C ILE A 81 -14.56 -5.24 -10.93
N HIS A 82 -13.41 -4.62 -11.24
CA HIS A 82 -13.06 -3.24 -10.91
C HIS A 82 -13.51 -2.78 -9.51
N PRO A 83 -12.93 -3.34 -8.43
CA PRO A 83 -13.37 -3.03 -7.08
C PRO A 83 -13.13 -1.55 -6.78
N GLY A 84 -14.12 -0.92 -6.16
CA GLY A 84 -13.96 0.43 -5.60
C GLY A 84 -12.83 0.48 -4.56
N SER A 85 -12.35 1.69 -4.28
CA SER A 85 -11.21 1.91 -3.38
C SER A 85 -11.39 1.29 -2.00
N ASP A 86 -12.61 1.31 -1.45
CA ASP A 86 -12.89 0.73 -0.13
C ASP A 86 -12.75 -0.79 -0.13
N LYS A 87 -13.33 -1.48 -1.12
CA LYS A 87 -13.22 -2.95 -1.23
C LYS A 87 -11.75 -3.36 -1.38
N MET A 88 -11.04 -2.67 -2.26
CA MET A 88 -9.62 -2.89 -2.51
C MET A 88 -8.78 -2.71 -1.24
N TYR A 89 -9.03 -1.65 -0.46
CA TYR A 89 -8.38 -1.45 0.84
C TYR A 89 -8.71 -2.58 1.83
N GLN A 90 -9.97 -2.97 1.95
CA GLN A 90 -10.39 -4.03 2.89
C GLN A 90 -9.77 -5.39 2.59
N ASP A 91 -9.55 -5.71 1.31
CA ASP A 91 -8.91 -6.96 0.91
C ASP A 91 -7.39 -6.91 1.13
N MET A 92 -6.75 -5.84 0.66
CA MET A 92 -5.29 -5.72 0.70
C MET A 92 -4.76 -5.54 2.12
N LYS A 93 -5.47 -4.80 2.99
CA LYS A 93 -5.04 -4.53 4.37
C LYS A 93 -4.89 -5.80 5.23
N LYS A 94 -5.41 -6.95 4.77
CA LYS A 94 -5.28 -8.24 5.46
C LYS A 94 -3.88 -8.84 5.28
N LEU A 95 -3.22 -8.53 4.16
CA LEU A 95 -1.96 -9.14 3.75
C LEU A 95 -0.80 -8.16 3.77
N TYR A 96 -1.07 -6.89 3.47
CA TYR A 96 -0.05 -5.87 3.24
C TYR A 96 -0.26 -4.66 4.13
N TRP A 97 0.83 -3.93 4.37
CA TRP A 97 0.81 -2.65 5.06
C TRP A 97 1.91 -1.72 4.54
N TRP A 98 1.59 -0.45 4.41
CA TRP A 98 2.55 0.64 4.21
C TRP A 98 1.92 1.99 4.63
N PRO A 99 2.74 3.03 4.86
CA PRO A 99 2.20 4.35 5.20
C PRO A 99 1.33 4.93 4.08
N ASN A 100 0.21 5.58 4.43
CA ASN A 100 -0.75 6.17 3.48
C ASN A 100 -1.42 5.17 2.50
N MET A 101 -1.38 3.86 2.78
CA MET A 101 -1.99 2.82 1.93
C MET A 101 -3.41 3.12 1.45
N LYS A 102 -4.28 3.63 2.31
CA LYS A 102 -5.67 3.97 1.92
C LYS A 102 -5.71 5.10 0.88
N ALA A 103 -4.89 6.14 1.05
CA ALA A 103 -4.84 7.28 0.13
C ALA A 103 -4.23 6.89 -1.22
N ASP A 104 -3.21 6.04 -1.21
CA ASP A 104 -2.60 5.50 -2.44
C ASP A 104 -3.62 4.70 -3.25
N ILE A 105 -4.41 3.85 -2.59
CA ILE A 105 -5.47 3.06 -3.24
C ILE A 105 -6.55 3.97 -3.83
N VAL A 106 -7.00 4.99 -3.09
CA VAL A 106 -7.97 5.98 -3.62
C VAL A 106 -7.43 6.67 -4.86
N THR A 107 -6.17 7.10 -4.83
CA THR A 107 -5.49 7.77 -5.95
C THR A 107 -5.28 6.84 -7.13
N TYR A 108 -5.05 5.55 -6.88
CA TYR A 108 -4.91 4.54 -7.93
C TYR A 108 -6.24 4.27 -8.63
N VAL A 109 -7.31 4.02 -7.86
CA VAL A 109 -8.64 3.71 -8.40
C VAL A 109 -9.27 4.91 -9.10
N SER A 110 -9.02 6.14 -8.63
CA SER A 110 -9.53 7.36 -9.29
C SER A 110 -9.02 7.56 -10.72
N LYS A 111 -7.85 6.98 -11.05
CA LYS A 111 -7.27 6.99 -12.41
C LYS A 111 -7.89 5.93 -13.33
N CYS A 112 -8.77 5.05 -12.83
CA CYS A 112 -9.44 4.05 -13.65
C CYS A 112 -10.70 4.63 -14.32
N LEU A 113 -10.66 4.74 -15.65
CA LEU A 113 -11.80 5.21 -16.46
C LEU A 113 -13.05 4.35 -16.30
N THR A 114 -12.90 3.03 -16.20
CA THR A 114 -14.03 2.10 -16.00
C THR A 114 -14.72 2.34 -14.65
N CYS A 115 -13.94 2.46 -13.57
CA CYS A 115 -14.47 2.78 -12.24
C CYS A 115 -15.15 4.16 -12.21
N ALA A 116 -14.58 5.15 -12.90
CA ALA A 116 -15.15 6.49 -12.99
C ALA A 116 -16.51 6.50 -13.68
N LYS A 117 -16.66 5.78 -14.81
CA LYS A 117 -17.93 5.65 -15.54
C LYS A 117 -19.02 5.00 -14.69
N VAL A 118 -18.71 3.84 -14.11
CA VAL A 118 -19.65 3.11 -13.24
C VAL A 118 -20.07 3.99 -12.05
N LYS A 119 -19.13 4.73 -11.43
CA LYS A 119 -19.46 5.62 -10.32
C LYS A 119 -20.44 6.72 -10.74
N ALA A 120 -20.25 7.32 -11.92
CA ALA A 120 -21.13 8.37 -12.45
C ALA A 120 -22.55 7.85 -12.73
N GLU A 121 -22.68 6.64 -13.30
CA GLU A 121 -23.98 6.00 -13.56
C GLU A 121 -24.78 5.71 -12.27
N HIS A 122 -24.09 5.38 -11.18
CA HIS A 122 -24.72 5.04 -9.90
C HIS A 122 -24.88 6.25 -8.95
N GLN A 123 -24.43 7.45 -9.32
CA GLN A 123 -24.76 8.65 -8.53
C GLN A 123 -26.25 8.97 -8.68
N LYS A 124 -26.91 9.36 -7.58
CA LYS A 124 -28.24 9.97 -7.68
C LYS A 124 -28.15 11.20 -8.59
N PRO A 125 -29.03 11.35 -9.59
CA PRO A 125 -29.09 12.58 -10.35
C PRO A 125 -29.35 13.73 -9.37
N SER A 126 -28.51 14.77 -9.45
CA SER A 126 -28.79 16.02 -8.75
C SER A 126 -30.11 16.54 -9.31
N GLY A 127 -31.13 16.60 -8.46
CA GLY A 127 -32.47 17.02 -8.86
C GLY A 127 -32.41 18.34 -9.61
N LEU A 128 -33.22 18.46 -10.66
CA LEU A 128 -33.35 19.70 -11.42
C LEU A 128 -33.84 20.78 -10.46
N LEU A 129 -33.02 21.82 -10.22
CA LEU A 129 -33.50 23.04 -9.58
C LEU A 129 -34.37 23.75 -10.62
N VAL A 130 -35.69 23.56 -10.51
CA VAL A 130 -36.72 24.36 -11.21
C VAL A 130 -37.04 25.59 -10.39
#